data_AF-A0A352Z5W3-F1
#
_entry.id   AF-A0A352Z5W3-F1
#
_cell.length_a   1.000
_cell.length_b   1.000
_cell.length_c   1.000
_cell.angle_alpha   90.00
_cell.angle_beta   90.00
_cell.angle_gamma   90.00
#
_symmetry.space_group_name_H-M   'P 1'
#
loop_
_entity.id
_entity.type
_entity.pdbx_description
1 polymer ?
#
loop_
_entity_poly.entity_id
_entity_poly.type
_entity_poly.pdbx_seq_one_letter_code
_entity_poly.pdbx_strand_id
1 'polypeptide(L)'
;MEWIVLIILIIGGIWYWQYRQGKNNRHVDTSLPPRSTTYVFRMGRSVEADESFHAWTSGDLARMISATNQQTNPIDRHFLLMGIVNQTYKARKKPDMGKLCAEIAEKHLAEFPNIAPALKNDMGGELPRVTTFQHYATLLTERGEYKRAIEVCEEALRYGLHDNTKGGFEARIDRIKRKQKKNDTA
;
A
#
# COMPACT_ATOMS: atom_id res chain seq x y z
N MET A 1 4.90 47.29 58.27
CA MET A 1 5.74 46.31 57.55
C MET A 1 4.92 45.27 56.78
N GLU A 2 3.69 44.94 57.18
CA GLU A 2 2.89 43.89 56.50
C GLU A 2 2.32 44.27 55.12
N TRP A 3 2.16 45.56 54.84
CA TRP A 3 1.50 46.04 53.60
C TRP A 3 2.44 46.02 52.38
N ILE A 4 3.76 45.99 52.59
CA ILE A 4 4.77 45.97 51.52
C ILE A 4 4.80 44.60 50.83
N VAL A 5 4.59 43.51 51.58
CA VAL A 5 4.57 42.14 51.04
C VAL A 5 3.36 41.92 50.13
N LEU A 6 2.20 42.50 50.48
CA LEU A 6 0.99 42.41 49.67
C LEU A 6 1.13 43.15 48.33
N ILE A 7 1.81 44.31 48.31
CA ILE A 7 2.05 45.07 47.08
C ILE A 7 2.97 44.29 46.13
N ILE A 8 4.02 43.64 46.64
CA ILE A 8 4.94 42.84 45.81
C ILE A 8 4.21 41.63 45.17
N LEU A 9 3.29 40.99 45.89
CA LEU A 9 2.50 39.88 45.35
C LEU A 9 1.52 40.32 44.26
N ILE A 10 0.90 41.50 44.42
CA ILE A 10 -0.01 42.06 43.41
C ILE A 10 0.77 42.45 42.14
N ILE A 11 1.91 43.13 42.29
CA ILE A 11 2.75 43.53 41.15
C ILE A 11 3.31 42.29 40.44
N GLY A 12 3.79 41.28 41.20
CA GLY A 12 4.24 40.01 40.65
C GLY A 12 3.13 39.25 39.91
N GLY A 13 1.90 39.30 40.42
CA GLY A 13 0.72 38.72 39.76
C GLY A 13 0.36 39.43 38.45
N ILE A 14 0.43 40.77 38.41
CA ILE A 14 0.18 41.57 37.21
C ILE A 14 1.27 41.31 36.16
N TRP A 15 2.54 41.27 36.57
CA TRP A 15 3.66 40.92 35.69
C TRP A 15 3.53 39.51 35.13
N TYR A 16 3.16 38.53 35.97
CA TYR A 16 2.94 37.15 35.56
C TYR A 16 1.75 37.02 34.60
N TRP A 17 0.68 37.77 34.82
CA TRP A 17 -0.50 37.77 33.95
C TRP A 17 -0.21 38.42 32.58
N GLN A 18 0.53 39.54 32.56
CA GLN A 18 0.99 40.16 31.30
C GLN A 18 1.98 39.26 30.54
N TYR A 19 2.94 38.64 31.25
CA TYR A 19 3.86 37.66 30.65
C TYR A 19 3.12 36.46 30.04
N ARG A 20 2.04 36.00 30.69
CA ARG A 20 1.20 34.89 30.19
C ARG A 20 0.38 35.28 28.96
N GLN A 21 -0.12 36.52 28.87
CA GLN A 21 -0.86 36.98 27.68
C GLN A 21 0.02 37.06 26.43
N GLY A 22 1.29 37.47 26.55
CA GLY A 22 2.21 37.58 25.41
C GLY A 22 2.55 36.26 24.70
N LYS A 23 2.43 35.11 25.38
CA LYS A 23 2.70 33.78 24.79
C LYS A 23 1.54 33.22 23.96
N ASN A 24 0.32 33.72 24.18
CA ASN A 24 -0.89 33.26 23.49
C ASN A 24 -1.15 33.98 22.16
N ASN A 25 -0.42 35.05 21.86
CA ASN A 25 -0.56 35.82 20.63
C ASN A 25 0.43 35.38 19.53
N ARG A 26 0.65 34.06 19.43
CA ARG A 26 1.31 33.50 18.24
C ARG A 26 0.30 33.58 17.11
N HIS A 27 0.53 34.47 16.15
CA HIS A 27 -0.10 34.37 14.84
C HIS A 27 0.12 32.94 14.34
N VAL A 28 -0.95 32.15 14.31
CA VAL A 28 -0.95 30.89 13.58
C VAL A 28 -0.88 31.31 12.12
N ASP A 29 0.30 31.19 11.54
CA ASP A 29 0.47 31.33 10.10
C ASP A 29 -0.36 30.24 9.44
N THR A 30 -1.52 30.63 8.90
CA THR A 30 -2.43 29.75 8.14
C THR A 30 -1.97 29.60 6.70
N SER A 31 -0.79 30.13 6.32
CA SER A 31 -0.23 29.84 5.01
C SER A 31 0.01 28.34 4.91
N LEU A 32 -0.55 27.72 3.88
CA LEU A 32 -0.23 26.35 3.54
C LEU A 32 1.29 26.30 3.35
N PRO A 33 2.00 25.38 4.03
CA PRO A 33 3.43 25.23 3.78
C PRO A 33 3.63 25.02 2.27
N PRO A 34 4.70 25.60 1.67
CA PRO A 34 4.95 25.45 0.26
C PRO A 34 4.94 23.96 -0.09
N ARG A 35 4.17 23.57 -1.11
CA ARG A 35 4.08 22.18 -1.56
C ARG A 35 5.49 21.70 -1.88
N SER A 36 6.07 20.89 -1.01
CA SER A 36 7.35 20.25 -1.28
C SER A 36 7.13 19.21 -2.38
N THR A 37 7.54 19.53 -3.61
CA THR A 37 7.52 18.61 -4.73
C THR A 37 8.49 17.47 -4.45
N THR A 38 7.97 16.24 -4.35
CA THR A 38 8.79 15.04 -4.19
C THR A 38 9.18 14.53 -5.57
N TYR A 39 10.44 14.15 -5.76
CA TYR A 39 10.90 13.51 -7.00
C TYR A 39 11.36 12.08 -6.71
N VAL A 40 11.06 11.18 -7.65
CA VAL A 40 11.39 9.76 -7.56
C VAL A 40 12.07 9.30 -8.84
N PHE A 41 13.00 8.35 -8.72
CA PHE A 41 13.66 7.77 -9.89
C PHE A 41 12.80 6.64 -10.45
N ARG A 42 12.41 6.73 -11.71
CA ARG A 42 11.57 5.75 -12.42
C ARG A 42 12.05 5.59 -13.85
N MET A 43 12.24 4.35 -14.30
CA MET A 43 12.57 4.04 -15.69
C MET A 43 13.80 4.83 -16.18
N GLY A 44 14.82 4.99 -15.33
CA GLY A 44 16.07 5.67 -15.68
C GLY A 44 16.04 7.21 -15.61
N ARG A 45 14.96 7.83 -15.10
CA ARG A 45 14.85 9.29 -14.99
C ARG A 45 14.24 9.74 -13.67
N SER A 46 14.56 10.97 -13.26
CA SER A 46 13.85 11.66 -12.17
C SER A 46 12.49 12.12 -12.67
N VAL A 47 11.41 11.74 -11.98
CA VAL A 47 10.04 12.17 -12.26
C VAL A 47 9.42 12.75 -11.00
N GLU A 48 8.53 13.74 -11.15
CA GLU A 48 7.73 14.22 -10.03
C GLU A 48 6.83 13.09 -9.52
N ALA A 49 6.78 12.93 -8.19
CA ALA A 49 5.93 11.96 -7.55
C ALA A 49 4.45 12.33 -7.75
N ASP A 50 3.70 11.39 -8.31
CA ASP A 50 2.25 11.52 -8.45
C ASP A 50 1.51 11.02 -7.21
N GLU A 51 0.19 11.14 -7.24
CA GLU A 51 -0.66 10.69 -6.14
C GLU A 51 -0.64 9.17 -5.97
N SER A 52 -0.34 8.37 -7.01
CA SER A 52 -0.16 6.93 -6.85
C SER A 52 1.06 6.64 -5.97
N PHE A 53 2.19 7.33 -6.19
CA PHE A 53 3.36 7.23 -5.33
C PHE A 53 3.03 7.58 -3.88
N HIS A 54 2.40 8.74 -3.65
CA HIS A 54 2.07 9.17 -2.30
C HIS A 54 1.06 8.24 -1.62
N ALA A 55 0.11 7.68 -2.37
CA ALA A 55 -0.87 6.75 -1.85
C ALA A 55 -0.22 5.44 -1.39
N TRP A 56 0.57 4.77 -2.24
CA TRP A 56 1.14 3.46 -1.88
C TRP A 56 2.22 3.57 -0.80
N THR A 57 2.96 4.68 -0.75
CA THR A 57 3.95 4.94 0.31
C THR A 57 3.32 5.34 1.65
N SER A 58 2.09 5.86 1.65
CA SER A 58 1.39 6.23 2.90
C SER A 58 0.93 5.02 3.72
N GLY A 59 0.68 3.89 3.07
CA GLY A 59 0.05 2.72 3.70
C GLY A 59 -1.45 2.89 4.02
N ASP A 60 -2.07 4.02 3.71
CA ASP A 60 -3.50 4.24 3.88
C ASP A 60 -4.29 3.53 2.77
N LEU A 61 -5.07 2.50 3.16
CA LEU A 61 -5.86 1.71 2.23
C LEU A 61 -6.88 2.53 1.45
N ALA A 62 -7.57 3.47 2.10
CA ALA A 62 -8.60 4.27 1.45
C ALA A 62 -7.98 5.18 0.40
N ARG A 63 -6.84 5.80 0.73
CA ARG A 63 -6.07 6.62 -0.21
C ARG A 63 -5.58 5.80 -1.40
N MET A 64 -5.04 4.61 -1.16
CA MET A 64 -4.60 3.71 -2.22
C MET A 64 -5.74 3.31 -3.16
N ILE A 65 -6.91 2.95 -2.62
CA ILE A 65 -8.10 2.62 -3.43
C ILE A 65 -8.49 3.81 -4.30
N SER A 66 -8.52 5.02 -3.74
CA SER A 66 -8.84 6.24 -4.48
C SER A 66 -7.87 6.49 -5.63
N ALA A 67 -6.57 6.31 -5.40
CA ALA A 67 -5.52 6.48 -6.42
C ALA A 67 -5.62 5.47 -7.58
N THR A 68 -6.35 4.35 -7.43
CA THR A 68 -6.50 3.38 -8.52
C THR A 68 -7.21 3.92 -9.77
N ASN A 69 -7.92 5.05 -9.64
CA ASN A 69 -8.62 5.73 -10.73
C ASN A 69 -7.75 6.75 -11.47
N GLN A 70 -6.50 6.94 -11.05
CA GLN A 70 -5.60 7.92 -11.64
C GLN A 70 -4.61 7.24 -12.59
N GLN A 71 -4.25 7.95 -13.65
CA GLN A 71 -3.16 7.54 -14.52
C GLN A 71 -1.84 7.74 -13.78
N THR A 72 -0.97 6.74 -13.84
CA THR A 72 0.36 6.75 -13.24
C THR A 72 1.32 5.97 -14.14
N ASN A 73 2.61 6.05 -13.85
CA ASN A 73 3.60 5.20 -14.48
C ASN A 73 3.45 3.72 -14.04
N PRO A 74 3.96 2.76 -14.82
CA PRO A 74 3.78 1.32 -14.54
C PRO A 74 4.39 0.84 -13.22
N ILE A 75 5.45 1.51 -12.73
CA ILE A 75 6.14 1.12 -11.49
C ILE A 75 5.30 1.49 -10.28
N ASP A 76 4.82 2.72 -10.20
CA ASP A 76 3.93 3.12 -9.11
C ASP A 76 2.57 2.43 -9.22
N ARG A 77 2.11 2.09 -10.45
CA ARG A 77 0.93 1.24 -10.65
C ARG A 77 1.09 -0.13 -10.01
N HIS A 78 2.24 -0.77 -10.22
CA HIS A 78 2.58 -2.05 -9.63
C HIS A 78 2.52 -2.01 -8.09
N PHE A 79 3.24 -1.06 -7.49
CA PHE A 79 3.32 -0.96 -6.03
C PHE A 79 1.98 -0.59 -5.39
N LEU A 80 1.19 0.26 -6.05
CA LEU A 80 -0.16 0.60 -5.62
C LEU A 80 -1.08 -0.63 -5.57
N LEU A 81 -1.22 -1.35 -6.68
CA LEU A 81 -2.12 -2.50 -6.76
C LEU A 81 -1.65 -3.65 -5.84
N MET A 82 -0.35 -3.95 -5.85
CA MET A 82 0.22 -4.97 -4.96
C MET A 82 0.06 -4.60 -3.48
N GLY A 83 0.23 -3.31 -3.14
CA GLY A 83 0.04 -2.79 -1.79
C GLY A 83 -1.39 -3.01 -1.29
N ILE A 84 -2.39 -2.68 -2.11
CA ILE A 84 -3.80 -2.92 -1.80
C ILE A 84 -4.05 -4.42 -1.57
N VAL A 85 -3.61 -5.29 -2.50
CA VAL A 85 -3.77 -6.75 -2.37
C VAL A 85 -3.15 -7.27 -1.08
N ASN A 86 -1.95 -6.82 -0.73
CA ASN A 86 -1.26 -7.23 0.50
C ASN A 86 -2.05 -6.85 1.76
N GLN A 87 -2.70 -5.67 1.77
CA GLN A 87 -3.49 -5.23 2.91
C GLN A 87 -4.84 -5.97 2.97
N THR A 88 -5.57 -6.04 1.87
CA THR A 88 -6.89 -6.68 1.82
C THR A 88 -6.79 -8.18 2.07
N TYR A 89 -5.71 -8.84 1.61
CA TYR A 89 -5.46 -10.26 1.84
C TYR A 89 -5.36 -10.61 3.34
N LYS A 90 -4.78 -9.73 4.16
CA LYS A 90 -4.70 -9.93 5.62
C LYS A 90 -6.09 -10.03 6.26
N ALA A 91 -7.05 -9.28 5.74
CA ALA A 91 -8.43 -9.24 6.20
C ALA A 91 -9.42 -10.06 5.33
N ARG A 92 -8.93 -10.89 4.40
CA ARG A 92 -9.72 -11.55 3.35
C ARG A 92 -10.90 -12.41 3.81
N LYS A 93 -10.91 -12.83 5.08
CA LYS A 93 -12.04 -13.58 5.68
C LYS A 93 -13.29 -12.71 5.83
N LYS A 94 -13.14 -11.38 5.89
CA LYS A 94 -14.27 -10.45 5.83
C LYS A 94 -14.75 -10.39 4.36
N PRO A 95 -16.06 -10.57 4.07
CA PRO A 95 -16.57 -10.62 2.71
C PRO A 95 -16.12 -9.45 1.83
N ASP A 96 -16.25 -8.22 2.31
CA ASP A 96 -15.88 -7.02 1.55
C ASP A 96 -14.39 -6.95 1.23
N MET A 97 -13.54 -7.30 2.19
CA MET A 97 -12.08 -7.31 2.02
C MET A 97 -11.64 -8.43 1.09
N GLY A 98 -12.26 -9.60 1.20
CA GLY A 98 -12.01 -10.69 0.27
C GLY A 98 -12.42 -10.29 -1.16
N LYS A 99 -13.58 -9.68 -1.34
CA LYS A 99 -14.06 -9.24 -2.65
C LYS A 99 -13.11 -8.21 -3.26
N LEU A 100 -12.79 -7.16 -2.53
CA LEU A 100 -11.84 -6.14 -2.95
C LEU A 100 -10.46 -6.72 -3.27
N CYS A 101 -9.97 -7.68 -2.47
CA CYS A 101 -8.71 -8.37 -2.74
C CYS A 101 -8.71 -9.09 -4.09
N ALA A 102 -9.80 -9.77 -4.44
CA ALA A 102 -9.92 -10.47 -5.71
C ALA A 102 -10.00 -9.48 -6.89
N GLU A 103 -10.81 -8.42 -6.76
CA GLU A 103 -10.97 -7.40 -7.80
C GLU A 103 -9.65 -6.70 -8.13
N ILE A 104 -8.91 -6.26 -7.11
CA ILE A 104 -7.64 -5.58 -7.32
C ILE A 104 -6.55 -6.55 -7.80
N ALA A 105 -6.59 -7.81 -7.37
CA ALA A 105 -5.67 -8.82 -7.88
C ALA A 105 -5.89 -9.09 -9.37
N GLU A 106 -7.13 -9.28 -9.82
CA GLU A 106 -7.44 -9.44 -11.26
C GLU A 106 -7.02 -8.20 -12.05
N LYS A 107 -7.28 -7.00 -11.53
CA LYS A 107 -6.83 -5.75 -12.15
C LYS A 107 -5.32 -5.73 -12.33
N HIS A 108 -4.57 -6.10 -11.29
CA HIS A 108 -3.12 -6.14 -11.34
C HIS A 108 -2.62 -7.18 -12.36
N LEU A 109 -3.18 -8.39 -12.37
CA LEU A 109 -2.81 -9.44 -13.34
C LEU A 109 -3.11 -9.01 -14.78
N ALA A 110 -4.27 -8.39 -15.03
CA ALA A 110 -4.65 -7.89 -16.35
C ALA A 110 -3.73 -6.78 -16.85
N GLU A 111 -3.24 -5.90 -15.96
CA GLU A 111 -2.30 -4.84 -16.29
C GLU A 111 -0.83 -5.32 -16.30
N PHE A 112 -0.56 -6.50 -15.72
CA PHE A 112 0.79 -7.01 -15.53
C PHE A 112 1.62 -7.18 -16.81
N PRO A 113 1.07 -7.60 -17.97
CA PRO A 113 1.82 -7.64 -19.23
C PRO A 113 2.47 -6.30 -19.61
N ASN A 114 1.83 -5.17 -19.28
CA ASN A 114 2.36 -3.84 -19.54
C ASN A 114 3.29 -3.35 -18.43
N ILE A 115 3.06 -3.81 -17.19
CA ILE A 115 3.88 -3.47 -16.03
C ILE A 115 5.22 -4.19 -16.06
N ALA A 116 5.22 -5.49 -16.36
CA ALA A 116 6.37 -6.37 -16.18
C ALA A 116 7.63 -5.91 -16.93
N PRO A 117 7.58 -5.47 -18.21
CA PRO A 117 8.77 -5.00 -18.91
C PRO A 117 9.40 -3.76 -18.25
N ALA A 118 8.57 -2.78 -17.87
CA ALA A 118 9.03 -1.56 -17.21
C ALA A 118 9.59 -1.87 -15.82
N LEU A 119 8.90 -2.71 -15.05
CA LEU A 119 9.32 -3.14 -13.72
C LEU A 119 10.64 -3.89 -13.76
N LYS A 120 10.81 -4.84 -14.70
CA LYS A 120 12.05 -5.59 -14.88
C LYS A 120 13.24 -4.66 -15.16
N ASN A 121 13.04 -3.65 -16.01
CA ASN A 121 14.08 -2.66 -16.31
C ASN A 121 14.43 -1.82 -15.07
N ASP A 122 13.42 -1.30 -14.36
CA ASP A 122 13.60 -0.48 -13.16
C ASP A 122 14.30 -1.24 -12.02
N MET A 123 14.13 -2.56 -11.97
CA MET A 123 14.70 -3.46 -10.96
C MET A 123 16.01 -4.12 -11.38
N GLY A 124 16.70 -3.60 -12.41
CA GLY A 124 18.05 -4.06 -12.78
C GLY A 124 18.09 -5.33 -13.62
N GLY A 125 17.00 -5.65 -14.32
CA GLY A 125 16.93 -6.76 -15.28
C GLY A 125 16.23 -8.02 -14.78
N GLU A 126 15.77 -8.04 -13.53
CA GLU A 126 14.98 -9.14 -12.96
C GLU A 126 13.66 -8.63 -12.37
N LEU A 127 12.62 -9.46 -12.41
CA LEU A 127 11.35 -9.09 -11.77
C LEU A 127 11.47 -9.27 -10.26
N PRO A 128 11.00 -8.30 -9.46
CA PRO A 128 10.92 -8.48 -8.03
C PRO A 128 9.83 -9.50 -7.70
N ARG A 129 9.79 -9.92 -6.44
CA ARG A 129 8.69 -10.76 -5.96
C ARG A 129 7.35 -10.03 -6.11
N VAL A 130 6.42 -10.64 -6.83
CA VAL A 130 5.04 -10.12 -6.99
C VAL A 130 4.08 -10.95 -6.16
N THR A 131 3.79 -10.49 -4.95
CA THR A 131 2.94 -11.22 -3.98
C THR A 131 1.49 -11.39 -4.42
N THR A 132 1.04 -10.60 -5.40
CA THR A 132 -0.34 -10.65 -5.89
C THR A 132 -0.71 -12.04 -6.41
N PHE A 133 0.13 -12.68 -7.22
CA PHE A 133 -0.11 -14.04 -7.73
C PHE A 133 -0.30 -15.05 -6.59
N GLN A 134 0.57 -14.99 -5.58
CA GLN A 134 0.51 -15.89 -4.43
C GLN A 134 -0.75 -15.67 -3.57
N HIS A 135 -1.04 -14.42 -3.22
CA HIS A 135 -2.20 -14.07 -2.40
C HIS A 135 -3.51 -14.40 -3.12
N TYR A 136 -3.58 -14.11 -4.41
CA TYR A 136 -4.77 -14.34 -5.20
C TYR A 136 -5.04 -15.83 -5.42
N ALA A 137 -4.02 -16.61 -5.82
CA ALA A 137 -4.16 -18.06 -5.91
C ALA A 137 -4.61 -18.69 -4.58
N THR A 138 -4.10 -18.18 -3.45
CA THR A 138 -4.52 -18.66 -2.12
C THR A 138 -5.98 -18.32 -1.83
N LEU A 139 -6.40 -17.08 -2.09
CA LEU A 139 -7.79 -16.64 -1.92
C LEU A 139 -8.77 -17.45 -2.77
N LEU A 140 -8.45 -17.65 -4.06
CA LEU A 140 -9.26 -18.45 -4.98
C LEU A 140 -9.38 -19.90 -4.50
N THR A 141 -8.28 -20.49 -4.02
CA THR A 141 -8.28 -21.84 -3.45
C THR A 141 -9.17 -21.93 -2.21
N GLU A 142 -9.15 -20.92 -1.33
CA GLU A 142 -10.02 -20.85 -0.15
C GLU A 142 -11.50 -20.76 -0.52
N ARG A 143 -11.83 -20.20 -1.70
CA ARG A 143 -13.18 -20.11 -2.26
C ARG A 143 -13.61 -21.31 -3.08
N GLY A 144 -12.73 -22.30 -3.27
CA GLY A 144 -13.00 -23.45 -4.14
C GLY A 144 -12.87 -23.15 -5.65
N GLU A 145 -12.37 -21.98 -6.02
CA GLU A 145 -12.13 -21.56 -7.41
C GLU A 145 -10.82 -22.14 -7.94
N TYR A 146 -10.69 -23.48 -7.89
CA TYR A 146 -9.43 -24.18 -8.10
C TYR A 146 -8.82 -23.99 -9.49
N LYS A 147 -9.66 -23.97 -10.54
CA LYS A 147 -9.20 -23.78 -11.92
C LYS A 147 -8.49 -22.44 -12.07
N ARG A 148 -9.14 -21.34 -11.67
CA ARG A 148 -8.54 -20.00 -11.74
C ARG A 148 -7.30 -19.89 -10.85
N ALA A 149 -7.31 -20.54 -9.67
CA ALA A 149 -6.14 -20.56 -8.78
C ALA A 149 -4.90 -21.20 -9.44
N ILE A 150 -5.10 -22.29 -10.20
CA ILE A 150 -4.04 -22.94 -10.98
C ILE A 150 -3.57 -22.02 -12.10
N GLU A 151 -4.49 -21.45 -12.87
CA GLU A 151 -4.16 -20.51 -13.96
C GLU A 151 -3.27 -19.37 -13.45
N VAL A 152 -3.65 -18.72 -12.34
CA VAL A 152 -2.86 -17.67 -11.69
C VAL A 152 -1.43 -18.11 -11.37
N CYS A 153 -1.25 -19.35 -10.88
CA CYS A 153 0.08 -19.89 -10.61
C CYS A 153 0.87 -20.11 -11.90
N GLU A 154 0.22 -20.61 -12.95
CA GLU A 154 0.82 -20.79 -14.27
C GLU A 154 1.21 -19.46 -14.91
N GLU A 155 0.41 -18.40 -14.74
CA GLU A 155 0.78 -17.05 -15.20
C GLU A 155 2.06 -16.58 -14.50
N ALA A 156 2.15 -16.78 -13.18
CA ALA A 156 3.35 -16.42 -12.42
C ALA A 156 4.60 -17.15 -12.94
N LEU A 157 4.48 -18.44 -13.26
CA LEU A 157 5.56 -19.23 -13.85
C LEU A 157 5.98 -18.71 -15.23
N ARG A 158 5.05 -18.26 -16.07
CA ARG A 158 5.38 -17.65 -17.37
C ARG A 158 6.22 -16.38 -17.25
N TYR A 159 6.07 -15.64 -16.14
CA TYR A 159 6.90 -14.48 -15.83
C TYR A 159 8.21 -14.84 -15.10
N GLY A 160 8.48 -16.12 -14.85
CA GLY A 160 9.65 -16.56 -14.10
C GLY A 160 9.61 -16.19 -12.62
N LEU A 161 8.42 -15.96 -12.07
CA LEU A 161 8.25 -15.57 -10.67
C LEU A 161 8.34 -16.79 -9.75
N HIS A 162 8.93 -16.60 -8.57
CA HIS A 162 8.97 -17.59 -7.49
C HIS A 162 8.25 -17.06 -6.25
N ASP A 163 7.41 -17.87 -5.61
CA ASP A 163 6.58 -17.44 -4.47
C ASP A 163 7.30 -17.47 -3.10
N ASN A 164 8.60 -17.78 -3.10
CA ASN A 164 9.48 -17.97 -1.93
C ASN A 164 9.00 -19.03 -0.93
N THR A 165 8.10 -19.92 -1.35
CA THR A 165 7.78 -21.13 -0.59
C THR A 165 8.63 -22.30 -1.08
N LYS A 166 8.72 -23.36 -0.25
CA LYS A 166 9.40 -24.60 -0.65
C LYS A 166 8.68 -25.20 -1.87
N GLY A 167 9.37 -25.21 -3.01
CA GLY A 167 8.87 -25.76 -4.28
C GLY A 167 8.03 -24.79 -5.13
N GLY A 168 8.00 -23.50 -4.78
CA GLY A 168 7.46 -22.46 -5.66
C GLY A 168 5.97 -22.60 -6.03
N PHE A 169 5.63 -22.05 -7.19
CA PHE A 169 4.27 -22.13 -7.75
C PHE A 169 3.93 -23.54 -8.24
N GLU A 170 4.91 -24.35 -8.64
CA GLU A 170 4.74 -25.74 -9.04
C GLU A 170 4.15 -26.57 -7.90
N ALA A 171 4.79 -26.54 -6.72
CA ALA A 171 4.29 -27.23 -5.54
C ALA A 171 2.93 -26.67 -5.08
N ARG A 172 2.64 -25.40 -5.36
CA ARG A 172 1.33 -24.79 -5.09
C ARG A 172 0.25 -25.36 -6.01
N ILE A 173 0.51 -25.47 -7.31
CA ILE A 173 -0.40 -26.10 -8.28
C ILE A 173 -0.75 -27.52 -7.84
N ASP A 174 0.24 -28.31 -7.42
CA ASP A 174 0.01 -29.68 -6.93
C ASP A 174 -0.90 -29.73 -5.69
N ARG A 175 -0.68 -28.82 -4.73
CA ARG A 175 -1.53 -28.71 -3.54
C ARG A 175 -2.97 -28.34 -3.92
N ILE A 176 -3.15 -27.44 -4.88
CA ILE A 176 -4.47 -27.01 -5.36
C ILE A 176 -5.17 -28.19 -6.06
N LYS A 177 -4.50 -28.89 -6.97
CA LYS A 177 -5.03 -30.08 -7.66
C LYS A 177 -5.45 -31.18 -6.68
N ARG A 178 -4.67 -31.43 -5.62
CA ARG A 178 -5.05 -32.39 -4.56
C ARG A 178 -6.30 -31.96 -3.79
N LYS A 179 -6.43 -30.67 -3.47
CA LYS A 179 -7.64 -30.14 -2.80
C LYS A 179 -8.87 -30.23 -3.71
N GLN A 180 -8.73 -29.90 -4.98
CA GLN A 180 -9.79 -30.04 -5.98
C GLN A 180 -10.32 -31.48 -6.03
N LYS A 181 -9.43 -32.46 -6.25
CA LYS A 181 -9.81 -33.87 -6.28
C LYS A 181 -10.54 -34.32 -5.01
N LYS A 182 -10.08 -33.88 -3.84
CA LYS A 182 -10.72 -34.21 -2.55
C LYS A 182 -12.13 -33.63 -2.47
N ASN A 183 -12.33 -32.40 -2.92
CA ASN A 183 -13.65 -31.76 -2.95
C ASN A 183 -14.58 -32.40 -3.98
N ASP A 184 -14.08 -32.84 -5.13
CA ASP A 184 -14.90 -33.49 -6.16
C ASP A 184 -15.39 -34.89 -5.72
N THR A 185 -14.73 -35.51 -4.73
CA THR A 185 -15.09 -36.81 -4.17
C THR A 185 -15.91 -36.76 -2.87
N ALA A 186 -16.17 -35.56 -2.33
CA ALA A 186 -16.86 -35.33 -1.06
C ALA A 186 -18.31 -34.88 -1.30
#